data_AF-A0A9E5ATR0-F1
#
_entry.id   AF-A0A9E5ATR0-F1
#
_cell.length_a   1.000
_cell.length_b   1.000
_cell.length_c   1.000
_cell.angle_alpha   90.00
_cell.angle_beta   90.00
_cell.angle_gamma   90.00
#
_symmetry.space_group_name_H-M   'P 1'
#
loop_
_entity.id
_entity.type
_entity.pdbx_description
1 polymer ?
#
loop_
_entity_poly.entity_id
_entity_poly.type
_entity_poly.pdbx_seq_one_letter_code
_entity_poly.pdbx_strand_id
1 'polypeptide(L)'
;MLLIVVALLFPGIVNGFTLIGPGSPLVNPTSATFANVNMATDPMSSPRRIKEFYRWHFPVLTYAYDSTFVRFFGHNGMNAVSNSFRILNDYFEPEDKGYSGVSHLKLIEEYDGHFKTWFFNPSANVGNVTDMQSMTLGLLVNHLGLGNPHRACYMIEDIIGLNLAAGAVQGTFQIGMRNYDPYTYRPATSVNGVQYSYYITSNSPNNAAAITIFDAIEYAVSSDEEFTAIAAIRDVINFGGLAWPTVAPTVFRTPGVYFGPEDSKNLPVSNAMLSVNRTQPRHTLTFDDAGGLRYLYRTNNIIWESLDPAVTLVTPSNMNPPPITSSGLPPPVVPNQPFLTPQRRTIIGVVASGFVPTIPASSSTIRPANTTIIRDGLRGGIDKIRFTYTPFDSLLGRDYRQQSYAWTDTFITNALPTDPVPATPPYFTQVVQRTVTRPDIIFIGQDLGVVGNVLPVITVPNNASWSAPNALNTQQGNAALLRGPGSILLPAGASIQYIFTTRAPFYQVIWAGEPGIEGNSIVQFQWGWITGTGPGDYITFPEVDITQPEAITGPSGETITIEAIAVL
;
A
#
# COMPACT_ATOMS: atom_id res chain seq x y z
N MET A 1 -48.57 -17.32 -18.96
CA MET A 1 -47.19 -17.77 -18.64
C MET A 1 -46.33 -16.51 -18.56
N LEU A 2 -46.35 -15.85 -17.41
CA LEU A 2 -45.71 -14.55 -17.18
C LEU A 2 -44.35 -14.81 -16.55
N LEU A 3 -43.27 -14.45 -17.27
CA LEU A 3 -41.91 -14.61 -16.80
C LEU A 3 -41.64 -13.52 -15.74
N ILE A 4 -41.61 -13.91 -14.47
CA ILE A 4 -41.14 -13.06 -13.38
C ILE A 4 -39.61 -12.98 -13.50
N VAL A 5 -39.12 -11.85 -14.00
CA VAL A 5 -37.73 -11.44 -13.82
C VAL A 5 -37.56 -11.12 -12.34
N VAL A 6 -37.10 -12.10 -11.57
CA VAL A 6 -36.51 -11.83 -10.25
C VAL A 6 -35.20 -11.12 -10.52
N ALA A 7 -35.27 -9.79 -10.62
CA ALA A 7 -34.13 -8.96 -10.28
C ALA A 7 -33.83 -9.26 -8.81
N LEU A 8 -32.85 -10.13 -8.58
CA LEU A 8 -32.22 -10.28 -7.27
C LEU A 8 -31.72 -8.90 -6.87
N LEU A 9 -32.47 -8.28 -5.95
CA LEU A 9 -32.01 -7.22 -5.08
C LEU A 9 -30.85 -7.79 -4.26
N PHE A 10 -29.65 -7.76 -4.81
CA PHE A 10 -28.46 -7.68 -3.97
C PHE A 10 -28.47 -6.26 -3.40
N PRO A 11 -28.65 -6.03 -2.09
CA PRO A 11 -28.19 -4.78 -1.52
C PRO A 11 -26.73 -4.67 -1.93
N GLY A 12 -26.40 -3.65 -2.71
CA GLY A 12 -25.05 -3.42 -3.20
C GLY A 12 -24.14 -3.21 -2.01
N ILE A 13 -23.43 -4.26 -1.61
CA ILE A 13 -22.27 -4.14 -0.73
C ILE A 13 -21.18 -3.59 -1.64
N VAL A 14 -21.21 -2.27 -1.80
CA VAL A 14 -20.18 -1.55 -2.55
C VAL A 14 -18.98 -1.46 -1.61
N ASN A 15 -17.84 -1.94 -2.08
CA ASN A 15 -16.59 -1.95 -1.32
C ASN A 15 -15.71 -0.81 -1.83
N GLY A 16 -14.66 -0.47 -1.09
CA GLY A 16 -13.85 0.69 -1.42
C GLY A 16 -12.42 0.53 -0.98
N PHE A 17 -11.48 0.58 -1.93
CA PHE A 17 -10.07 0.85 -1.65
C PHE A 17 -9.64 2.26 -2.07
N THR A 18 -8.70 2.83 -1.33
CA THR A 18 -8.10 4.13 -1.64
C THR A 18 -6.67 3.97 -2.11
N LEU A 19 -6.28 4.82 -3.06
CA LEU A 19 -4.92 4.93 -3.58
C LEU A 19 -4.22 6.13 -2.97
N ILE A 20 -2.92 6.07 -2.77
CA ILE A 20 -2.14 7.20 -2.24
C ILE A 20 -0.98 7.61 -3.15
N GLY A 21 -0.52 8.86 -3.00
CA GLY A 21 0.66 9.40 -3.67
C GLY A 21 1.09 10.77 -3.12
N PRO A 22 2.21 11.35 -3.57
CA PRO A 22 2.77 12.61 -3.07
C PRO A 22 1.95 13.87 -3.38
N GLY A 23 1.72 14.69 -2.34
CA GLY A 23 1.16 16.06 -2.39
C GLY A 23 -0.36 16.19 -2.47
N SER A 24 -1.01 16.96 -1.59
CA SER A 24 -2.48 17.16 -1.59
C SER A 24 -3.03 17.56 -2.99
N PRO A 25 -4.26 17.16 -3.37
CA PRO A 25 -4.91 17.71 -4.56
C PRO A 25 -4.80 19.23 -4.54
N LEU A 26 -4.34 19.83 -5.65
CA LEU A 26 -4.28 21.28 -5.75
C LEU A 26 -5.71 21.81 -5.78
N VAL A 27 -6.14 22.40 -4.67
CA VAL A 27 -7.18 23.43 -4.70
C VAL A 27 -6.55 24.61 -5.39
N ASN A 28 -7.17 25.09 -6.46
CA ASN A 28 -6.67 26.22 -7.22
C ASN A 28 -6.99 27.47 -6.38
N PRO A 29 -6.01 28.08 -5.68
CA PRO A 29 -6.33 29.22 -4.84
C PRO A 29 -6.51 30.41 -5.77
N THR A 30 -7.75 30.68 -6.17
CA THR A 30 -8.09 31.95 -6.83
C THR A 30 -7.92 33.14 -5.89
N SER A 31 -7.61 32.93 -4.60
CA SER A 31 -7.12 33.95 -3.68
C SER A 31 -5.75 33.57 -3.08
N ALA A 32 -4.78 34.47 -3.21
CA ALA A 32 -3.36 34.27 -2.85
C ALA A 32 -3.08 34.14 -1.33
N THR A 33 -4.06 33.83 -0.49
CA THR A 33 -3.93 33.85 0.98
C THR A 33 -4.35 32.56 1.70
N PHE A 34 -4.77 31.49 1.01
CA PHE A 34 -5.21 30.23 1.66
C PHE A 34 -4.68 29.00 0.92
N ALA A 35 -4.11 28.02 1.63
CA ALA A 35 -3.20 27.07 0.97
C ALA A 35 -3.19 25.61 1.47
N ASN A 36 -4.18 25.09 2.20
CA ASN A 36 -4.25 23.64 2.47
C ASN A 36 -5.70 23.12 2.59
N VAL A 37 -5.98 21.99 1.93
CA VAL A 37 -7.20 21.19 2.14
C VAL A 37 -6.85 19.76 2.53
N ASN A 38 -7.82 19.14 3.22
CA ASN A 38 -7.79 17.80 3.76
C ASN A 38 -6.78 17.71 4.92
N MET A 39 -7.27 17.67 6.17
CA MET A 39 -6.48 17.84 7.41
C MET A 39 -5.54 16.66 7.75
N ALA A 40 -5.28 15.76 6.80
CA ALA A 40 -4.37 14.65 7.00
C ALA A 40 -2.93 15.05 6.67
N THR A 41 -2.15 15.42 7.69
CA THR A 41 -0.67 15.42 7.61
C THR A 41 -0.18 13.96 7.66
N ASP A 42 -0.56 13.15 6.68
CA ASP A 42 -0.02 11.81 6.51
C ASP A 42 1.37 11.92 5.85
N PRO A 43 2.47 11.55 6.54
CA PRO A 43 3.82 11.64 6.00
C PRO A 43 4.05 10.78 4.74
N MET A 44 3.28 9.71 4.57
CA MET A 44 3.50 8.71 3.53
C MET A 44 2.69 8.98 2.26
N SER A 45 1.58 9.75 2.30
CA SER A 45 0.93 10.39 1.13
C SER A 45 -0.52 10.87 1.33
N SER A 46 -1.06 11.57 0.34
CA SER A 46 -2.49 11.94 0.24
C SER A 46 -3.24 11.05 -0.77
N PRO A 47 -4.58 10.87 -0.61
CA PRO A 47 -5.38 10.05 -1.53
C PRO A 47 -5.36 10.52 -3.00
N ARG A 48 -5.43 9.57 -3.93
CA ARG A 48 -5.30 9.75 -5.39
C ARG A 48 -6.54 9.35 -6.15
N ARG A 49 -6.68 9.91 -7.36
CA ARG A 49 -7.64 9.39 -8.34
C ARG A 49 -7.22 8.02 -8.86
N ILE A 50 -8.18 7.24 -9.36
CA ILE A 50 -7.97 5.84 -9.81
C ILE A 50 -6.84 5.66 -10.84
N LYS A 51 -6.47 6.69 -11.61
CA LYS A 51 -5.37 6.67 -12.60
C LYS A 51 -4.14 7.48 -12.21
N GLU A 52 -4.10 8.04 -11.01
CA GLU A 52 -2.98 8.83 -10.48
C GLU A 52 -2.23 8.06 -9.37
N PHE A 53 -2.26 6.73 -9.42
CA PHE A 53 -1.68 5.88 -8.39
C PHE A 53 -0.16 5.79 -8.45
N TYR A 54 0.43 5.31 -7.35
CA TYR A 54 1.84 4.99 -7.23
C TYR A 54 2.00 3.53 -6.81
N ARG A 55 3.01 2.85 -7.36
CA ARG A 55 3.31 1.45 -7.02
C ARG A 55 4.80 1.15 -7.10
N TRP A 56 5.21 0.03 -6.51
CA TRP A 56 6.54 -0.53 -6.71
C TRP A 56 6.67 -1.18 -8.08
N HIS A 57 7.88 -1.14 -8.64
CA HIS A 57 8.23 -1.87 -9.87
C HIS A 57 9.37 -2.87 -9.66
N PHE A 58 9.74 -3.16 -8.40
CA PHE A 58 10.74 -4.17 -8.07
C PHE A 58 10.07 -5.53 -7.78
N PRO A 59 10.38 -6.60 -8.53
CA PRO A 59 9.79 -7.91 -8.30
C PRO A 59 10.34 -8.59 -7.04
N VAL A 60 11.53 -8.20 -6.58
CA VAL A 60 12.13 -8.72 -5.35
C VAL A 60 12.61 -7.56 -4.49
N LEU A 61 12.15 -7.53 -3.25
CA LEU A 61 12.54 -6.60 -2.20
C LEU A 61 13.11 -7.37 -1.01
N THR A 62 14.08 -6.77 -0.34
CA THR A 62 14.75 -7.37 0.81
C THR A 62 14.43 -6.62 2.10
N TYR A 63 14.27 -7.35 3.19
CA TYR A 63 14.07 -6.75 4.50
C TYR A 63 15.01 -7.34 5.55
N ALA A 64 15.29 -6.55 6.58
CA ALA A 64 16.15 -6.95 7.68
C ALA A 64 15.77 -6.27 9.01
N TYR A 65 16.39 -6.74 10.09
CA TYR A 65 16.20 -6.20 11.43
C TYR A 65 17.49 -5.58 11.93
N ASP A 66 17.39 -4.40 12.54
CA ASP A 66 18.50 -3.77 13.22
C ASP A 66 18.81 -4.48 14.55
N SER A 67 20.08 -4.44 14.98
CA SER A 67 20.48 -4.99 16.27
C SER A 67 19.69 -4.42 17.45
N THR A 68 19.25 -3.16 17.40
CA THR A 68 18.42 -2.57 18.46
C THR A 68 17.01 -3.12 18.47
N PHE A 69 16.45 -3.46 17.31
CA PHE A 69 15.15 -4.12 17.21
C PHE A 69 15.23 -5.51 17.83
N VAL A 70 16.24 -6.28 17.44
CA VAL A 70 16.44 -7.65 17.96
C VAL A 70 16.66 -7.65 19.47
N ARG A 71 17.42 -6.70 20.02
CA ARG A 71 17.67 -6.63 21.48
C ARG A 71 16.42 -6.34 22.31
N PHE A 72 15.44 -5.64 21.75
CA PHE A 72 14.25 -5.22 22.49
C PHE A 72 13.06 -6.16 22.26
N PHE A 73 12.82 -6.53 21.00
CA PHE A 73 11.68 -7.34 20.59
C PHE A 73 12.00 -8.83 20.44
N GLY A 74 13.29 -9.19 20.41
CA GLY A 74 13.76 -10.57 20.34
C GLY A 74 13.27 -11.36 19.13
N HIS A 75 13.41 -12.68 19.21
CA HIS A 75 13.03 -13.61 18.15
C HIS A 75 11.53 -13.55 17.85
N ASN A 76 10.72 -13.42 18.90
CA ASN A 76 9.27 -13.35 18.77
C ASN A 76 8.81 -12.10 18.01
N GLY A 77 9.47 -10.96 18.24
CA GLY A 77 9.18 -9.76 17.48
C GLY A 77 9.60 -9.84 16.02
N MET A 78 10.75 -10.48 15.74
CA MET A 78 11.15 -10.78 14.36
C MET A 78 10.12 -11.66 13.66
N ASN A 79 9.59 -12.68 14.34
CA ASN A 79 8.55 -13.55 13.80
C ASN A 79 7.25 -12.81 13.51
N ALA A 80 6.80 -11.93 14.42
CA ALA A 80 5.60 -11.13 14.22
C ALA A 80 5.68 -10.26 12.95
N VAL A 81 6.82 -9.56 12.74
CA VAL A 81 7.08 -8.77 11.53
C VAL A 81 7.24 -9.67 10.29
N SER A 82 7.95 -10.80 10.41
CA SER A 82 8.18 -11.74 9.30
C SER A 82 6.86 -12.34 8.81
N ASN A 83 5.90 -12.58 9.71
CA ASN A 83 4.58 -13.10 9.35
C ASN A 83 3.79 -12.10 8.48
N SER A 84 3.94 -10.79 8.69
CA SER A 84 3.38 -9.76 7.80
C SER A 84 3.93 -9.88 6.37
N PHE A 85 5.22 -10.17 6.21
CA PHE A 85 5.81 -10.44 4.89
C PHE A 85 5.36 -11.77 4.29
N ARG A 86 5.15 -12.81 5.11
CA ARG A 86 4.57 -14.09 4.65
C ARG A 86 3.18 -13.88 4.04
N ILE A 87 2.33 -13.09 4.69
CA ILE A 87 0.99 -12.75 4.21
C ILE A 87 1.05 -12.08 2.83
N LEU A 88 1.93 -11.08 2.65
CA LEU A 88 2.09 -10.42 1.36
C LEU A 88 2.70 -11.33 0.29
N ASN A 89 3.68 -12.16 0.65
CA ASN A 89 4.26 -13.15 -0.26
C ASN A 89 3.20 -14.14 -0.75
N ASP A 90 2.39 -14.70 0.16
CA ASP A 90 1.28 -15.62 -0.17
C ASP A 90 0.20 -14.93 -1.02
N TYR A 91 -0.01 -13.62 -0.85
CA TYR A 91 -0.92 -12.86 -1.71
C TYR A 91 -0.39 -12.70 -3.15
N PHE A 92 0.90 -12.43 -3.35
CA PHE A 92 1.44 -12.27 -4.71
C PHE A 92 1.70 -13.61 -5.41
N GLU A 93 2.15 -14.61 -4.66
CA GLU A 93 2.41 -15.97 -5.12
C GLU A 93 2.04 -16.97 -4.01
N PRO A 94 0.81 -17.52 -4.04
CA PRO A 94 0.32 -18.42 -3.00
C PRO A 94 1.16 -19.67 -2.80
N GLU A 95 1.36 -20.05 -1.53
CA GLU A 95 2.08 -21.27 -1.14
C GLU A 95 1.37 -22.54 -1.67
N ASP A 96 0.04 -22.51 -1.72
CA ASP A 96 -0.82 -23.58 -2.25
C ASP A 96 -0.95 -23.56 -3.78
N LYS A 97 -0.34 -22.58 -4.46
CA LYS A 97 -0.37 -22.39 -5.92
C LYS A 97 -1.79 -22.24 -6.48
N GLY A 98 -2.74 -21.70 -5.70
CA GLY A 98 -4.10 -21.43 -6.17
C GLY A 98 -4.17 -20.49 -7.38
N TYR A 99 -3.19 -19.59 -7.52
CA TYR A 99 -2.94 -18.77 -8.71
C TYR A 99 -1.44 -18.44 -8.82
N SER A 100 -1.04 -17.79 -9.92
CA SER A 100 0.34 -17.34 -10.15
C SER A 100 0.33 -15.88 -10.58
N GLY A 101 0.64 -14.98 -9.65
CA GLY A 101 0.54 -13.54 -9.84
C GLY A 101 -0.89 -12.99 -9.76
N VAL A 102 -1.00 -11.73 -9.36
CA VAL A 102 -2.31 -11.08 -9.07
C VAL A 102 -3.17 -10.90 -10.31
N SER A 103 -2.60 -10.99 -11.51
CA SER A 103 -3.36 -10.96 -12.77
C SER A 103 -4.22 -12.20 -12.94
N HIS A 104 -3.80 -13.34 -12.38
CA HIS A 104 -4.55 -14.59 -12.36
C HIS A 104 -5.41 -14.76 -11.10
N LEU A 105 -5.25 -13.91 -10.09
CA LEU A 105 -6.14 -13.88 -8.93
C LEU A 105 -7.58 -13.60 -9.39
N LYS A 106 -8.46 -14.56 -9.11
CA LYS A 106 -9.90 -14.40 -9.26
C LYS A 106 -10.49 -13.84 -7.97
N LEU A 107 -10.48 -12.51 -7.88
CA LEU A 107 -10.82 -11.77 -6.66
C LEU A 107 -12.14 -12.22 -6.01
N ILE A 108 -13.20 -12.46 -6.80
CA ILE A 108 -14.51 -12.87 -6.28
C ILE A 108 -14.44 -14.30 -5.70
N GLU A 109 -13.82 -15.25 -6.39
CA GLU A 109 -13.75 -16.63 -5.92
C GLU A 109 -12.96 -16.74 -4.60
N GLU A 110 -11.93 -15.91 -4.44
CA GLU A 110 -11.04 -15.96 -3.27
C GLU A 110 -11.57 -15.12 -2.08
N TYR A 111 -11.95 -13.86 -2.32
CA TYR A 111 -12.18 -12.86 -1.27
C TYR A 111 -13.65 -12.42 -1.10
N ASP A 112 -14.61 -12.92 -1.87
CA ASP A 112 -16.00 -12.44 -1.75
C ASP A 112 -16.57 -12.62 -0.32
N GLY A 113 -17.23 -11.62 0.25
CA GLY A 113 -17.66 -11.68 1.65
C GLY A 113 -16.55 -11.50 2.70
N HIS A 114 -15.29 -11.32 2.28
CA HIS A 114 -14.13 -11.21 3.17
C HIS A 114 -13.89 -9.76 3.63
N PHE A 115 -14.85 -9.25 4.40
CA PHE A 115 -14.93 -7.84 4.81
C PHE A 115 -14.42 -7.60 6.24
N LYS A 116 -14.30 -8.67 7.03
CA LYS A 116 -13.86 -8.67 8.42
C LYS A 116 -12.73 -9.67 8.61
N THR A 117 -11.49 -9.19 8.69
CA THR A 117 -10.31 -10.01 9.01
C THR A 117 -9.67 -9.66 10.34
N TRP A 118 -10.36 -8.82 11.13
CA TRP A 118 -9.94 -8.44 12.46
C TRP A 118 -10.65 -9.30 13.51
N PHE A 119 -9.91 -9.58 14.57
CA PHE A 119 -10.34 -10.33 15.74
C PHE A 119 -9.99 -9.55 17.01
N PHE A 120 -10.60 -9.95 18.12
CA PHE A 120 -10.45 -9.26 19.40
C PHE A 120 -10.01 -10.24 20.48
N ASN A 121 -8.94 -9.88 21.18
CA ASN A 121 -8.48 -10.58 22.37
C ASN A 121 -8.80 -9.72 23.62
N PRO A 122 -9.79 -10.11 24.44
CA PRO A 122 -10.19 -9.33 25.62
C PRO A 122 -9.07 -9.17 26.66
N SER A 123 -8.24 -10.20 26.85
CA SER A 123 -7.13 -10.15 27.80
C SER A 123 -6.02 -9.21 27.33
N ALA A 124 -5.70 -9.23 26.05
CA ALA A 124 -4.78 -8.29 25.43
C ALA A 124 -5.31 -6.84 25.49
N ASN A 125 -6.63 -6.64 25.37
CA ASN A 125 -7.27 -5.34 25.53
C ASN A 125 -7.10 -4.79 26.95
N VAL A 126 -7.31 -5.60 27.99
CA VAL A 126 -7.06 -5.19 29.40
C VAL A 126 -5.62 -4.76 29.61
N GLY A 127 -4.67 -5.40 28.93
CA GLY A 127 -3.24 -5.03 28.94
C GLY A 127 -2.85 -3.87 28.01
N ASN A 128 -3.81 -3.25 27.32
CA ASN A 128 -3.59 -2.25 26.27
C ASN A 128 -2.54 -2.66 25.21
N VAL A 129 -2.57 -3.93 24.81
CA VAL A 129 -1.62 -4.49 23.85
C VAL A 129 -1.94 -4.03 22.43
N THR A 130 -0.95 -3.44 21.75
CA THR A 130 -0.99 -3.13 20.32
C THR A 130 -0.25 -4.20 19.53
N ASP A 131 -0.93 -4.84 18.59
CA ASP A 131 -0.39 -5.95 17.81
C ASP A 131 0.61 -5.47 16.74
N MET A 132 1.87 -5.91 16.86
CA MET A 132 2.96 -5.51 15.98
C MET A 132 2.86 -6.10 14.57
N GLN A 133 2.30 -7.31 14.42
CA GLN A 133 2.11 -7.93 13.11
C GLN A 133 1.10 -7.15 12.26
N SER A 134 -0.05 -6.81 12.84
CA SER A 134 -1.11 -6.03 12.19
C SER A 134 -0.63 -4.62 11.87
N MET A 135 0.10 -4.00 12.81
CA MET A 135 0.74 -2.70 12.59
C MET A 135 1.66 -2.74 11.36
N THR A 136 2.56 -3.73 11.31
CA THR A 136 3.52 -3.87 10.22
C THR A 136 2.84 -4.18 8.90
N LEU A 137 1.88 -5.10 8.89
CA LEU A 137 1.17 -5.49 7.69
C LEU A 137 0.40 -4.32 7.07
N GLY A 138 -0.37 -3.57 7.86
CA GLY A 138 -1.08 -2.40 7.35
C GLY A 138 -0.11 -1.33 6.83
N LEU A 139 1.04 -1.11 7.48
CA LEU A 139 2.04 -0.15 7.02
C LEU A 139 2.70 -0.56 5.71
N LEU A 140 2.95 -1.86 5.53
CA LEU A 140 3.47 -2.41 4.27
C LEU A 140 2.42 -2.30 3.15
N VAL A 141 1.15 -2.61 3.42
CA VAL A 141 0.04 -2.43 2.45
C VAL A 141 -0.08 -0.98 2.04
N ASN A 142 0.06 -0.04 2.98
CA ASN A 142 0.08 1.37 2.64
C ASN A 142 1.28 1.71 1.74
N HIS A 143 2.47 1.20 2.06
CA HIS A 143 3.66 1.41 1.24
C HIS A 143 3.62 0.68 -0.11
N LEU A 144 2.69 -0.26 -0.31
CA LEU A 144 2.40 -0.84 -1.62
C LEU A 144 1.54 0.07 -2.51
N GLY A 145 1.02 1.18 -1.98
CA GLY A 145 0.29 2.21 -2.73
C GLY A 145 -1.18 2.38 -2.34
N LEU A 146 -1.67 1.63 -1.34
CA LEU A 146 -3.01 1.82 -0.78
C LEU A 146 -2.99 2.84 0.35
N GLY A 147 -4.12 3.50 0.58
CA GLY A 147 -4.32 4.39 1.73
C GLY A 147 -5.47 3.92 2.59
N ASN A 148 -5.70 4.64 3.68
CA ASN A 148 -6.88 4.41 4.50
C ASN A 148 -8.16 4.71 3.71
N PRO A 149 -8.98 3.69 3.38
CA PRO A 149 -10.21 3.90 2.64
C PRO A 149 -11.32 4.56 3.46
N HIS A 150 -11.26 4.51 4.79
CA HIS A 150 -12.24 5.16 5.68
C HIS A 150 -12.02 6.66 5.79
N ARG A 151 -10.87 7.18 5.32
CA ARG A 151 -10.50 8.60 5.35
C ARG A 151 -10.44 9.30 4.00
N ALA A 152 -10.84 8.57 2.97
CA ALA A 152 -10.74 9.04 1.61
C ALA A 152 -11.97 8.66 0.79
N CYS A 153 -13.10 8.40 1.45
CA CYS A 153 -14.38 8.30 0.76
C CYS A 153 -14.72 9.65 0.13
N TYR A 154 -14.44 10.76 0.83
CA TYR A 154 -14.74 12.12 0.37
C TYR A 154 -13.56 13.05 0.63
N MET A 155 -13.09 13.74 -0.39
CA MET A 155 -12.05 14.76 -0.26
C MET A 155 -12.50 16.06 -0.93
N ILE A 156 -12.06 17.19 -0.35
CA ILE A 156 -12.25 18.50 -0.97
C ILE A 156 -11.32 18.59 -2.19
N GLU A 157 -11.89 18.83 -3.37
CA GLU A 157 -11.16 19.06 -4.62
C GLU A 157 -10.90 20.54 -4.87
N ASP A 158 -11.88 21.40 -4.57
CA ASP A 158 -11.81 22.84 -4.80
C ASP A 158 -12.70 23.61 -3.82
N ILE A 159 -12.38 24.89 -3.61
CA ILE A 159 -13.20 25.82 -2.81
C ILE A 159 -13.39 27.10 -3.61
N ILE A 160 -14.62 27.35 -4.04
CA ILE A 160 -14.99 28.48 -4.89
C ILE A 160 -15.57 29.60 -4.02
N GLY A 161 -15.05 30.82 -4.17
CA GLY A 161 -15.60 32.01 -3.52
C GLY A 161 -15.42 32.02 -2.00
N LEU A 162 -14.32 31.44 -1.49
CA LEU A 162 -14.03 31.40 -0.05
C LEU A 162 -13.89 32.82 0.52
N ASN A 163 -14.74 33.15 1.49
CA ASN A 163 -14.72 34.38 2.25
C ASN A 163 -14.60 34.06 3.75
N LEU A 164 -13.51 34.55 4.37
CA LEU A 164 -13.22 34.38 5.80
C LEU A 164 -13.42 35.66 6.62
N ALA A 165 -14.03 36.71 6.06
CA ALA A 165 -14.28 37.96 6.79
C ALA A 165 -15.18 37.72 8.01
N ALA A 166 -14.80 38.30 9.16
CA ALA A 166 -15.35 38.02 10.48
C ALA A 166 -16.89 38.12 10.54
N GLY A 167 -17.56 36.97 10.66
CA GLY A 167 -19.00 36.86 10.90
C GLY A 167 -19.65 35.62 10.29
N ALA A 168 -19.21 35.19 9.10
CA ALA A 168 -19.63 33.93 8.49
C ALA A 168 -18.61 33.46 7.46
N VAL A 169 -18.01 32.29 7.71
CA VAL A 169 -17.21 31.59 6.71
C VAL A 169 -18.14 31.14 5.59
N GLN A 170 -17.91 31.60 4.37
CA GLN A 170 -18.75 31.27 3.20
C GLN A 170 -17.88 30.77 2.06
N GLY A 171 -18.31 29.71 1.38
CA GLY A 171 -17.62 29.16 0.23
C GLY A 171 -18.43 28.00 -0.36
N THR A 172 -18.24 27.75 -1.65
CA THR A 172 -18.78 26.56 -2.31
C THR A 172 -17.70 25.49 -2.37
N PHE A 173 -17.90 24.39 -1.67
CA PHE A 173 -16.94 23.29 -1.61
C PHE A 173 -17.25 22.25 -2.69
N GLN A 174 -16.28 21.95 -3.53
CA GLN A 174 -16.35 20.84 -4.47
C GLN A 174 -15.78 19.59 -3.81
N ILE A 175 -16.60 18.55 -3.73
CA ILE A 175 -16.25 17.28 -3.07
C ILE A 175 -16.12 16.20 -4.13
N GLY A 176 -15.01 15.46 -4.06
CA GLY A 176 -14.72 14.33 -4.92
C GLY A 176 -14.51 13.06 -4.12
N MET A 177 -14.82 11.93 -4.73
CA MET A 177 -14.60 10.61 -4.11
C MET A 177 -13.18 10.11 -4.43
N ARG A 178 -12.50 9.52 -3.45
CA ARG A 178 -11.14 8.95 -3.57
C ARG A 178 -11.07 7.49 -3.15
N ASN A 179 -12.22 6.85 -3.16
CA ASN A 179 -12.39 5.45 -2.84
C ASN A 179 -13.07 4.74 -4.01
N TYR A 180 -12.67 3.51 -4.28
CA TYR A 180 -13.03 2.81 -5.52
C TYR A 180 -13.43 1.36 -5.27
N ASP A 181 -14.47 0.93 -5.98
CA ASP A 181 -14.90 -0.46 -5.98
C ASP A 181 -13.76 -1.40 -6.45
N PRO A 182 -13.33 -2.37 -5.62
CA PRO A 182 -12.31 -3.38 -5.93
C PRO A 182 -12.55 -4.14 -7.25
N TYR A 183 -13.80 -4.28 -7.68
CA TYR A 183 -14.19 -5.00 -8.88
C TYR A 183 -14.43 -4.08 -10.07
N THR A 184 -15.28 -3.06 -9.89
CA THR A 184 -15.68 -2.18 -11.01
C THR A 184 -14.78 -0.95 -11.20
N TYR A 185 -13.96 -0.60 -10.20
CA TYR A 185 -13.12 0.60 -10.15
C TYR A 185 -13.90 1.92 -10.24
N ARG A 186 -15.22 1.86 -10.00
CA ARG A 186 -16.06 3.05 -9.92
C ARG A 186 -15.95 3.67 -8.53
N PRO A 187 -16.13 4.98 -8.39
CA PRO A 187 -16.16 5.63 -7.09
C PRO A 187 -17.16 4.94 -6.14
N ALA A 188 -16.73 4.71 -4.91
CA ALA A 188 -17.50 4.03 -3.87
C ALA A 188 -17.58 4.89 -2.61
N THR A 189 -18.72 4.82 -1.91
CA THR A 189 -18.96 5.53 -0.65
C THR A 189 -19.07 4.58 0.54
N SER A 190 -18.77 3.31 0.32
CA SER A 190 -18.80 2.27 1.33
C SER A 190 -17.51 1.46 1.30
N VAL A 191 -17.08 1.05 2.48
CA VAL A 191 -15.87 0.25 2.71
C VAL A 191 -16.29 -0.98 3.45
N ASN A 192 -16.12 -2.15 2.83
CA ASN A 192 -16.40 -3.43 3.47
C ASN A 192 -17.80 -3.51 4.09
N GLY A 193 -18.81 -2.87 3.49
CA GLY A 193 -20.17 -2.84 4.01
C GLY A 193 -20.51 -1.69 4.97
N VAL A 194 -19.52 -0.91 5.43
CA VAL A 194 -19.77 0.33 6.18
C VAL A 194 -19.99 1.48 5.21
N GLN A 195 -21.12 2.16 5.31
CA GLN A 195 -21.43 3.32 4.47
C GLN A 195 -20.97 4.61 5.14
N TYR A 196 -20.35 5.49 4.36
CA TYR A 196 -19.83 6.76 4.82
C TYR A 196 -20.63 7.95 4.28
N SER A 197 -20.68 9.00 5.09
CA SER A 197 -21.02 10.36 4.71
C SER A 197 -19.91 11.29 5.23
N TYR A 198 -20.01 12.59 4.97
CA TYR A 198 -19.01 13.56 5.41
C TYR A 198 -19.65 14.85 5.93
N TYR A 199 -18.92 15.57 6.77
CA TYR A 199 -19.19 16.98 7.05
C TYR A 199 -17.91 17.79 6.87
N ILE A 200 -18.08 19.08 6.60
CA ILE A 200 -16.97 19.99 6.37
C ILE A 200 -16.59 20.63 7.70
N THR A 201 -15.31 20.55 8.06
CA THR A 201 -14.77 21.22 9.24
C THR A 201 -13.53 22.02 8.88
N SER A 202 -13.10 22.88 9.80
CA SER A 202 -11.83 23.58 9.72
C SER A 202 -10.94 23.26 10.92
N ASN A 203 -9.65 23.56 10.81
CA ASN A 203 -8.70 23.42 11.91
C ASN A 203 -8.91 24.41 13.06
N SER A 204 -9.78 25.41 12.90
CA SER A 204 -10.06 26.44 13.90
C SER A 204 -11.52 26.89 13.80
N PRO A 205 -12.49 26.03 14.18
CA PRO A 205 -13.91 26.32 14.00
C PRO A 205 -14.39 27.52 14.83
N ASN A 206 -13.70 27.83 15.94
CA ASN A 206 -14.06 28.90 16.86
C ASN A 206 -13.36 30.24 16.58
N ASN A 207 -12.41 30.28 15.64
CA ASN A 207 -11.70 31.50 15.28
C ASN A 207 -11.50 31.55 13.77
N ALA A 208 -12.42 32.22 13.07
CA ALA A 208 -12.46 32.32 11.61
C ALA A 208 -11.16 32.93 11.03
N ALA A 209 -10.53 33.87 11.74
CA ALA A 209 -9.27 34.47 11.31
C ALA A 209 -8.06 33.51 11.40
N ALA A 210 -8.19 32.42 12.16
CA ALA A 210 -7.15 31.40 12.31
C ALA A 210 -7.43 30.13 11.48
N ILE A 211 -8.48 30.12 10.66
CA ILE A 211 -8.74 29.01 9.74
C ILE A 211 -7.68 29.01 8.64
N THR A 212 -6.91 27.93 8.58
CA THR A 212 -5.88 27.72 7.55
C THR A 212 -6.09 26.42 6.78
N ILE A 213 -6.97 25.53 7.25
CA ILE A 213 -7.26 24.23 6.64
C ILE A 213 -8.75 23.95 6.72
N PHE A 214 -9.31 23.40 5.64
CA PHE A 214 -10.62 22.74 5.62
C PHE A 214 -10.45 21.25 5.33
N ASP A 215 -11.35 20.43 5.88
CA ASP A 215 -11.41 18.99 5.64
C ASP A 215 -12.85 18.52 5.46
N ALA A 216 -13.04 17.52 4.61
CA ALA A 216 -14.27 16.75 4.54
C ALA A 216 -14.05 15.50 5.40
N ILE A 217 -14.50 15.54 6.66
CA ILE A 217 -14.29 14.43 7.59
C ILE A 217 -15.41 13.41 7.44
N GLU A 218 -15.02 12.17 7.19
CA GLU A 218 -15.92 11.04 7.10
C GLU A 218 -16.49 10.61 8.46
N TYR A 219 -17.75 10.18 8.43
CA TYR A 219 -18.38 9.45 9.52
C TYR A 219 -19.25 8.31 8.97
N ALA A 220 -19.32 7.20 9.71
CA ALA A 220 -20.16 6.08 9.34
C ALA A 220 -21.65 6.44 9.54
N VAL A 221 -22.49 6.14 8.54
CA VAL A 221 -23.96 6.26 8.64
C VAL A 221 -24.63 4.92 8.98
N SER A 222 -23.88 3.83 8.94
CA SER A 222 -24.26 2.47 9.39
C SER A 222 -23.55 2.12 10.70
N SER A 223 -23.70 0.89 11.21
CA SER A 223 -22.86 0.39 12.30
C SER A 223 -21.39 0.59 11.96
N ASP A 224 -20.64 1.24 12.85
CA ASP A 224 -19.28 1.76 12.66
C ASP A 224 -18.19 0.75 13.03
N GLU A 225 -18.56 -0.39 13.62
CA GLU A 225 -17.62 -1.35 14.22
C GLU A 225 -17.57 -2.70 13.50
N GLU A 226 -18.34 -2.92 12.43
CA GLU A 226 -18.45 -4.27 11.88
C GLU A 226 -17.28 -4.63 10.95
N PHE A 227 -16.79 -3.68 10.15
CA PHE A 227 -15.82 -3.94 9.10
C PHE A 227 -14.77 -2.83 8.97
N THR A 228 -13.53 -3.23 8.70
CA THR A 228 -12.42 -2.30 8.48
C THR A 228 -11.46 -2.85 7.43
N ALA A 229 -10.52 -2.04 6.97
CA ALA A 229 -9.53 -2.41 5.97
C ALA A 229 -8.16 -2.41 6.62
N ILE A 230 -7.24 -3.29 6.21
CA ILE A 230 -5.91 -3.31 6.82
C ILE A 230 -5.10 -2.06 6.48
N ALA A 231 -5.35 -1.46 5.31
CA ALA A 231 -4.76 -0.19 4.91
C ALA A 231 -5.14 0.97 5.86
N ALA A 232 -6.17 0.80 6.69
CA ALA A 232 -6.64 1.80 7.64
C ALA A 232 -5.75 1.96 8.89
N ILE A 233 -4.70 1.14 9.06
CA ILE A 233 -3.83 1.15 10.25
C ILE A 233 -3.28 2.54 10.62
N ARG A 234 -3.18 3.45 9.65
CA ARG A 234 -2.64 4.80 9.83
C ARG A 234 -3.45 5.65 10.80
N ASP A 235 -4.73 5.32 11.00
CA ASP A 235 -5.60 6.05 11.94
C ASP A 235 -5.22 5.86 13.41
N VAL A 236 -4.51 4.78 13.75
CA VAL A 236 -4.03 4.54 15.13
C VAL A 236 -2.76 5.28 15.45
N ILE A 237 -1.97 5.58 14.42
CA ILE A 237 -0.71 6.28 14.59
C ILE A 237 -1.05 7.76 14.63
N ASN A 238 -1.30 8.28 15.83
CA ASN A 238 -1.52 9.70 16.02
C ASN A 238 -0.22 10.48 15.71
N PHE A 239 -0.06 10.97 14.48
CA PHE A 239 1.07 11.79 14.03
C PHE A 239 1.03 13.25 14.52
N GLY A 240 0.47 13.50 15.71
CA GLY A 240 0.31 14.86 16.24
C GLY A 240 -0.65 15.74 15.43
N GLY A 241 -1.50 15.12 14.61
CA GLY A 241 -2.64 15.79 13.97
C GLY A 241 -3.81 15.91 14.93
N LEU A 242 -4.63 16.95 14.77
CA LEU A 242 -5.80 17.23 15.61
C LEU A 242 -6.60 15.94 15.91
N ALA A 243 -6.98 15.78 17.17
CA ALA A 243 -7.94 14.78 17.60
C ALA A 243 -9.12 14.83 16.63
N TRP A 244 -9.52 13.67 16.14
CA TRP A 244 -10.73 13.55 15.36
C TRP A 244 -11.84 14.34 16.06
N PRO A 245 -12.53 15.25 15.35
CA PRO A 245 -13.67 15.94 15.95
C PRO A 245 -14.82 14.97 16.32
N THR A 246 -14.73 13.71 15.88
CA THR A 246 -15.63 12.57 16.16
C THR A 246 -14.84 11.27 16.39
N VAL A 247 -15.50 10.13 16.57
CA VAL A 247 -14.80 8.83 16.72
C VAL A 247 -14.20 8.42 15.36
N ALA A 248 -12.92 8.03 15.34
CA ALA A 248 -12.26 7.53 14.13
C ALA A 248 -12.98 6.26 13.62
N PRO A 249 -13.33 6.15 12.34
CA PRO A 249 -14.20 5.09 11.82
C PRO A 249 -13.47 3.75 11.58
N THR A 250 -12.45 3.43 12.39
CA THR A 250 -11.66 2.21 12.27
C THR A 250 -11.56 1.50 13.62
N VAL A 251 -11.54 0.16 13.59
CA VAL A 251 -11.46 -0.68 14.81
C VAL A 251 -10.08 -0.68 15.44
N PHE A 252 -9.06 -0.26 14.69
CA PHE A 252 -7.68 -0.25 15.16
C PHE A 252 -7.48 0.68 16.38
N ARG A 253 -8.41 1.62 16.64
CA ARG A 253 -8.46 2.44 17.86
C ARG A 253 -8.49 1.64 19.17
N THR A 254 -8.87 0.37 19.10
CA THR A 254 -9.10 -0.49 20.25
C THR A 254 -7.90 -1.43 20.47
N PRO A 255 -7.17 -1.31 21.59
CA PRO A 255 -6.14 -2.29 21.95
C PRO A 255 -6.69 -3.72 22.00
N GLY A 256 -5.85 -4.73 21.79
CA GLY A 256 -6.27 -6.13 21.72
C GLY A 256 -6.93 -6.55 20.40
N VAL A 257 -7.12 -5.62 19.45
CA VAL A 257 -7.50 -5.95 18.07
C VAL A 257 -6.26 -6.39 17.28
N TYR A 258 -6.42 -7.45 16.49
CA TYR A 258 -5.40 -7.95 15.56
C TYR A 258 -6.05 -8.49 14.29
N PHE A 259 -5.26 -8.64 13.23
CA PHE A 259 -5.68 -9.16 11.94
C PHE A 259 -5.09 -10.54 11.71
N GLY A 260 -5.90 -11.46 11.22
CA GLY A 260 -5.46 -12.80 10.85
C GLY A 260 -6.37 -13.46 9.82
N PRO A 261 -5.99 -14.65 9.34
CA PRO A 261 -6.89 -15.47 8.55
C PRO A 261 -8.02 -16.03 9.42
N GLU A 262 -9.00 -16.65 8.78
CA GLU A 262 -10.04 -17.40 9.47
C GLU A 262 -9.45 -18.71 10.01
N ASP A 263 -8.83 -18.65 11.19
CA ASP A 263 -8.31 -19.80 11.94
C ASP A 263 -9.37 -20.28 12.95
N SER A 264 -9.43 -21.59 13.15
CA SER A 264 -10.14 -22.26 14.25
C SER A 264 -9.85 -21.68 15.65
N LYS A 265 -8.69 -21.04 15.86
CA LYS A 265 -8.32 -20.35 17.11
C LYS A 265 -9.04 -19.01 17.31
N ASN A 266 -9.63 -18.46 16.26
CA ASN A 266 -10.25 -17.14 16.28
C ASN A 266 -11.77 -17.28 16.41
N LEU A 267 -12.35 -16.71 17.49
CA LEU A 267 -13.78 -16.76 17.75
C LEU A 267 -14.44 -15.38 17.67
N PRO A 268 -15.70 -15.29 17.19
CA PRO A 268 -16.45 -16.37 16.56
C PRO A 268 -15.85 -16.74 15.19
N VAL A 269 -15.81 -18.04 14.87
CA VAL A 269 -15.60 -18.45 13.47
C VAL A 269 -16.75 -17.84 12.68
N SER A 270 -16.44 -17.09 11.62
CA SER A 270 -17.46 -16.46 10.78
C SER A 270 -18.40 -17.55 10.23
N ASN A 271 -19.68 -17.48 10.60
CA ASN A 271 -20.72 -18.39 10.06
C ASN A 271 -21.03 -18.11 8.58
N ALA A 272 -20.54 -16.98 8.04
CA ALA A 272 -20.65 -16.65 6.64
C ALA A 272 -19.51 -17.35 5.88
N MET A 273 -19.85 -18.40 5.13
CA MET A 273 -18.96 -19.17 4.21
C MET A 273 -18.38 -20.51 4.70
N LEU A 274 -19.23 -21.38 5.26
CA LEU A 274 -18.94 -22.82 5.45
C LEU A 274 -18.53 -23.62 4.17
N SER A 275 -18.32 -22.96 3.02
CA SER A 275 -17.90 -23.59 1.77
C SER A 275 -16.52 -23.17 1.24
N VAL A 276 -15.90 -22.11 1.76
CA VAL A 276 -14.61 -21.58 1.23
C VAL A 276 -13.56 -21.61 2.35
N ASN A 277 -12.50 -22.38 2.16
CA ASN A 277 -11.41 -22.48 3.14
C ASN A 277 -10.53 -21.22 3.07
N ARG A 278 -10.60 -20.36 4.10
CA ARG A 278 -9.88 -19.07 4.21
C ARG A 278 -8.83 -19.04 5.33
N THR A 279 -8.16 -20.16 5.53
CA THR A 279 -7.14 -20.34 6.57
C THR A 279 -5.74 -19.86 6.15
N GLN A 280 -5.52 -19.63 4.86
CA GLN A 280 -4.22 -19.26 4.30
C GLN A 280 -3.81 -17.82 4.68
N PRO A 281 -2.51 -17.52 4.82
CA PRO A 281 -2.01 -16.22 5.25
C PRO A 281 -2.58 -15.02 4.48
N ARG A 282 -2.71 -15.13 3.14
CA ARG A 282 -3.27 -14.05 2.29
C ARG A 282 -4.68 -13.62 2.66
N HIS A 283 -5.46 -14.47 3.33
CA HIS A 283 -6.78 -14.15 3.85
C HIS A 283 -6.74 -13.30 5.12
N THR A 284 -5.59 -12.77 5.49
CA THR A 284 -5.53 -11.66 6.45
C THR A 284 -5.93 -10.33 5.80
N LEU A 285 -5.72 -10.18 4.49
CA LEU A 285 -6.15 -9.01 3.72
C LEU A 285 -7.67 -9.03 3.53
N THR A 286 -8.33 -7.87 3.63
CA THR A 286 -9.75 -7.77 3.29
C THR A 286 -9.96 -7.68 1.77
N PHE A 287 -11.20 -7.90 1.32
CA PHE A 287 -11.57 -7.87 -0.10
C PHE A 287 -11.14 -6.58 -0.81
N ASP A 288 -11.27 -5.44 -0.15
CA ASP A 288 -10.86 -4.14 -0.67
C ASP A 288 -9.34 -3.99 -0.76
N ASP A 289 -8.58 -4.40 0.27
CA ASP A 289 -7.11 -4.42 0.21
C ASP A 289 -6.63 -5.31 -0.94
N ALA A 290 -7.14 -6.54 -1.02
CA ALA A 290 -6.80 -7.52 -2.04
C ALA A 290 -7.18 -7.02 -3.46
N GLY A 291 -8.32 -6.36 -3.63
CA GLY A 291 -8.69 -5.82 -4.93
C GLY A 291 -7.96 -4.54 -5.31
N GLY A 292 -7.60 -3.70 -4.35
CA GLY A 292 -6.76 -2.52 -4.55
C GLY A 292 -5.35 -2.88 -4.97
N LEU A 293 -4.72 -3.84 -4.28
CA LEU A 293 -3.41 -4.38 -4.67
C LEU A 293 -3.48 -5.04 -6.05
N ARG A 294 -4.54 -5.80 -6.34
CA ARG A 294 -4.75 -6.40 -7.66
C ARG A 294 -4.89 -5.33 -8.75
N TYR A 295 -5.60 -4.24 -8.47
CA TYR A 295 -5.71 -3.12 -9.39
C TYR A 295 -4.33 -2.52 -9.69
N LEU A 296 -3.52 -2.27 -8.66
CA LEU A 296 -2.18 -1.70 -8.79
C LEU A 296 -1.23 -2.60 -9.58
N TYR A 297 -1.16 -3.88 -9.23
CA TYR A 297 -0.07 -4.77 -9.66
C TYR A 297 -0.41 -5.70 -10.83
N ARG A 298 -1.66 -5.76 -11.31
CA ARG A 298 -2.00 -6.53 -12.52
C ARG A 298 -1.28 -6.00 -13.76
N THR A 299 -0.90 -6.91 -14.65
CA THR A 299 -0.17 -6.61 -15.91
C THR A 299 -0.95 -5.68 -16.83
N ASN A 300 -2.28 -5.66 -16.74
CA ASN A 300 -3.15 -4.87 -17.61
C ASN A 300 -3.34 -3.42 -17.12
N ASN A 301 -2.83 -3.08 -15.93
CA ASN A 301 -2.86 -1.69 -15.45
C ASN A 301 -1.60 -0.96 -15.95
N ILE A 302 -1.72 -0.35 -17.13
CA ILE A 302 -0.62 0.27 -17.85
C ILE A 302 -0.57 1.76 -17.58
N ILE A 303 0.62 2.24 -17.21
CA ILE A 303 0.92 3.66 -16.95
C ILE A 303 2.33 3.98 -17.47
N TRP A 304 2.67 5.27 -17.58
CA TRP A 304 4.06 5.66 -17.76
C TRP A 304 4.83 5.47 -16.47
N GLU A 305 5.87 4.66 -16.54
CA GLU A 305 6.79 4.40 -15.43
C GLU A 305 8.23 4.57 -15.89
N SER A 306 9.06 5.05 -14.97
CA SER A 306 10.50 5.12 -15.14
C SER A 306 11.15 4.05 -14.28
N LEU A 307 12.06 3.27 -14.85
CA LEU A 307 12.89 2.35 -14.07
C LEU A 307 13.80 3.14 -13.13
N ASP A 308 13.90 2.68 -11.88
CA ASP A 308 14.78 3.27 -10.89
C ASP A 308 16.22 3.43 -11.42
N PRO A 309 16.90 4.56 -11.11
CA PRO A 309 18.27 4.81 -11.52
C PRO A 309 19.28 3.68 -11.19
N ALA A 310 19.06 2.95 -10.09
CA ALA A 310 19.88 1.81 -9.66
C ALA A 310 19.73 0.56 -10.55
N VAL A 311 18.71 0.51 -11.42
CA VAL A 311 18.51 -0.58 -12.38
C VAL A 311 19.46 -0.43 -13.56
N THR A 312 20.10 -1.54 -13.91
CA THR A 312 21.10 -1.67 -14.98
C THR A 312 20.64 -2.67 -16.02
N LEU A 313 21.14 -2.52 -17.25
CA LEU A 313 20.83 -3.43 -18.36
C LEU A 313 21.66 -4.70 -18.26
N VAL A 314 21.02 -5.86 -18.43
CA VAL A 314 21.70 -7.15 -18.64
C VAL A 314 21.62 -7.56 -20.10
N THR A 315 20.41 -7.58 -20.65
CA THR A 315 20.17 -7.92 -22.06
C THR A 315 19.27 -6.85 -22.69
N PRO A 316 19.73 -6.18 -23.76
CA PRO A 316 18.91 -5.21 -24.44
C PRO A 316 17.67 -5.81 -25.08
N SER A 317 16.67 -4.97 -25.29
CA SER A 317 15.50 -5.36 -26.06
C SER A 317 15.83 -5.55 -27.54
N ASN A 318 15.35 -6.65 -28.11
CA ASN A 318 15.34 -6.84 -29.55
C ASN A 318 14.08 -6.19 -30.14
N MET A 319 14.26 -5.04 -30.78
CA MET A 319 13.18 -4.30 -31.43
C MET A 319 13.09 -4.59 -32.94
N ASN A 320 13.75 -5.65 -33.42
CA ASN A 320 13.62 -6.08 -34.80
C ASN A 320 12.29 -6.82 -35.02
N PRO A 321 11.61 -6.62 -36.16
CA PRO A 321 10.44 -7.41 -36.49
C PRO A 321 10.80 -8.90 -36.54
N PRO A 322 9.90 -9.81 -36.12
CA PRO A 322 10.15 -11.24 -36.21
C PRO A 322 10.46 -11.63 -37.66
N PRO A 323 11.34 -12.61 -37.91
CA PRO A 323 11.61 -13.11 -39.25
C PRO A 323 10.30 -13.55 -39.92
N ILE A 324 10.08 -13.13 -41.16
CA ILE A 324 8.93 -13.58 -41.95
C ILE A 324 9.09 -15.08 -42.14
N THR A 325 8.24 -15.89 -41.50
CA THR A 325 8.23 -17.35 -41.71
C THR A 325 7.68 -17.63 -43.11
N SER A 326 8.22 -18.63 -43.79
CA SER A 326 7.84 -18.99 -45.17
C SER A 326 6.39 -19.49 -45.33
N SER A 327 5.63 -19.59 -44.23
CA SER A 327 4.22 -20.00 -44.20
C SER A 327 3.24 -18.83 -44.07
N GLY A 328 3.70 -17.58 -43.95
CA GLY A 328 2.83 -16.41 -43.84
C GLY A 328 1.97 -16.36 -42.56
N LEU A 329 2.20 -17.29 -41.62
CA LEU A 329 1.51 -17.33 -40.34
C LEU A 329 2.33 -16.55 -39.30
N PRO A 330 1.72 -15.61 -38.57
CA PRO A 330 2.40 -14.91 -37.49
C PRO A 330 2.91 -15.92 -36.45
N PRO A 331 4.09 -15.67 -35.84
CA PRO A 331 4.63 -16.56 -34.80
C PRO A 331 3.61 -16.73 -33.66
N PRO A 332 3.63 -17.89 -32.97
CA PRO A 332 2.75 -18.14 -31.84
C PRO A 332 2.90 -17.02 -30.81
N VAL A 333 1.78 -16.40 -30.44
CA VAL A 333 1.74 -15.42 -29.36
C VAL A 333 2.24 -16.12 -28.09
N VAL A 334 3.28 -15.56 -27.46
CA VAL A 334 3.80 -16.08 -26.19
C VAL A 334 2.66 -16.08 -25.18
N PRO A 335 2.38 -17.18 -24.47
CA PRO A 335 1.38 -17.20 -23.41
C PRO A 335 1.73 -16.11 -22.38
N ASN A 336 0.75 -15.32 -21.94
CA ASN A 336 0.85 -14.18 -21.00
C ASN A 336 1.02 -12.78 -21.61
N GLN A 337 0.50 -12.53 -22.82
CA GLN A 337 0.36 -11.15 -23.32
C GLN A 337 -0.93 -10.49 -22.76
N PRO A 338 -0.86 -9.28 -22.18
CA PRO A 338 -1.94 -8.63 -21.42
C PRO A 338 -3.20 -8.23 -22.22
N PHE A 339 -3.31 -8.54 -23.52
CA PHE A 339 -4.46 -8.19 -24.36
C PHE A 339 -4.95 -9.37 -25.19
N LEU A 340 -6.18 -9.81 -24.92
CA LEU A 340 -6.88 -10.86 -25.69
C LEU A 340 -7.62 -10.33 -26.93
N THR A 341 -7.59 -9.03 -27.22
CA THR A 341 -8.19 -8.46 -28.44
C THR A 341 -7.34 -7.34 -29.04
N PRO A 342 -6.86 -7.48 -30.29
CA PRO A 342 -6.10 -6.45 -30.99
C PRO A 342 -7.01 -5.29 -31.42
N GLN A 343 -6.78 -4.09 -30.88
CA GLN A 343 -7.32 -2.85 -31.45
C GLN A 343 -6.18 -1.86 -31.72
N ARG A 344 -6.18 -1.35 -32.96
CA ARG A 344 -5.21 -0.39 -33.50
C ARG A 344 -5.25 0.92 -32.71
N ARG A 345 -4.23 1.19 -31.89
CA ARG A 345 -4.02 2.50 -31.25
C ARG A 345 -2.65 3.06 -31.61
N THR A 346 -2.62 3.96 -32.59
CA THR A 346 -1.45 4.83 -32.81
C THR A 346 -1.45 5.91 -31.73
N ILE A 347 -0.44 5.91 -30.86
CA ILE A 347 -0.27 6.95 -29.83
C ILE A 347 0.60 8.06 -30.45
N ILE A 348 -0.03 9.17 -30.82
CA ILE A 348 0.64 10.35 -31.41
C ILE A 348 1.30 11.18 -30.30
N GLY A 349 2.56 11.59 -30.49
CA GLY A 349 3.22 12.60 -29.64
C GLY A 349 4.12 12.09 -28.51
N VAL A 350 4.42 10.79 -28.48
CA VAL A 350 5.30 10.19 -27.47
C VAL A 350 6.67 9.88 -28.08
N VAL A 351 7.71 10.51 -27.55
CA VAL A 351 9.11 10.19 -27.83
C VAL A 351 9.76 9.82 -26.50
N ALA A 352 10.09 8.54 -26.30
CA ALA A 352 10.99 8.19 -25.21
C ALA A 352 12.31 8.92 -25.44
N SER A 353 12.88 9.54 -24.40
CA SER A 353 14.11 10.31 -24.51
C SER A 353 15.20 9.49 -25.22
N GLY A 354 15.69 10.00 -26.35
CA GLY A 354 16.81 9.41 -27.09
C GLY A 354 16.49 8.52 -28.30
N PHE A 355 15.25 8.39 -28.78
CA PHE A 355 14.97 7.53 -29.95
C PHE A 355 14.00 8.10 -31.00
N VAL A 356 14.47 8.10 -32.26
CA VAL A 356 13.66 8.09 -33.48
C VAL A 356 13.93 6.74 -34.16
N PRO A 357 12.98 5.79 -34.17
CA PRO A 357 13.15 4.64 -35.03
C PRO A 357 13.25 5.19 -36.48
N THR A 358 14.26 4.82 -37.24
CA THR A 358 14.29 5.07 -38.69
C THR A 358 14.19 3.72 -39.37
N ILE A 359 13.31 3.61 -40.37
CA ILE A 359 13.25 2.43 -41.23
C ILE A 359 14.43 2.50 -42.18
N PRO A 360 15.31 1.47 -42.26
CA PRO A 360 16.21 1.35 -43.39
C PRO A 360 15.35 1.10 -44.64
N ALA A 361 15.40 2.01 -45.61
CA ALA A 361 14.59 1.99 -46.82
C ALA A 361 14.90 0.82 -47.80
N SER A 362 15.56 -0.25 -47.35
CA SER A 362 15.82 -1.42 -48.19
C SER A 362 15.83 -2.71 -47.36
N SER A 363 15.18 -3.71 -47.92
CA SER A 363 15.01 -5.06 -47.40
C SER A 363 16.35 -5.73 -47.06
N SER A 364 16.34 -6.55 -46.00
CA SER A 364 17.40 -7.48 -45.53
C SER A 364 18.37 -7.04 -44.43
N THR A 365 18.34 -5.79 -43.95
CA THR A 365 19.28 -5.37 -42.87
C THR A 365 18.62 -5.43 -41.49
N ILE A 366 19.09 -6.34 -40.63
CA ILE A 366 18.78 -6.39 -39.18
C ILE A 366 19.18 -5.03 -38.58
N ARG A 367 18.31 -4.37 -37.80
CA ARG A 367 18.66 -3.12 -37.11
C ARG A 367 19.77 -3.42 -36.10
N PRO A 368 20.74 -2.51 -35.88
CA PRO A 368 21.68 -2.63 -34.78
C PRO A 368 20.89 -2.92 -33.50
N ALA A 369 21.29 -3.94 -32.75
CA ALA A 369 20.67 -4.21 -31.46
C ALA A 369 20.75 -2.93 -30.62
N ASN A 370 19.63 -2.55 -30.01
CA ASN A 370 19.70 -1.49 -29.00
C ASN A 370 20.73 -1.93 -27.95
N THR A 371 21.58 -1.02 -27.47
CA THR A 371 22.58 -1.32 -26.43
C THR A 371 22.31 -0.54 -25.14
N THR A 372 21.27 0.29 -25.12
CA THR A 372 20.91 1.15 -23.99
C THR A 372 19.62 0.69 -23.33
N ILE A 373 19.55 0.89 -22.02
CA ILE A 373 18.37 0.57 -21.21
C ILE A 373 17.21 1.49 -21.57
N ILE A 374 16.02 0.91 -21.74
CA ILE A 374 14.79 1.70 -21.84
C ILE A 374 14.29 2.00 -20.43
N ARG A 375 14.53 3.23 -19.94
CA ARG A 375 14.09 3.63 -18.60
C ARG A 375 12.64 4.06 -18.59
N ASP A 376 12.25 4.95 -19.50
CA ASP A 376 10.88 5.47 -19.59
C ASP A 376 10.06 4.70 -20.62
N GLY A 377 8.91 4.19 -20.21
CA GLY A 377 8.05 3.38 -21.07
C GLY A 377 6.68 3.16 -20.45
N LEU A 378 5.72 2.80 -21.30
CA LEU A 378 4.42 2.32 -20.83
C LEU A 378 4.59 0.91 -20.28
N ARG A 379 4.27 0.71 -19.00
CA ARG A 379 4.48 -0.56 -18.29
C ARG A 379 3.22 -1.03 -17.58
N GLY A 380 2.97 -2.33 -17.66
CA GLY A 380 1.98 -3.01 -16.84
C GLY A 380 2.48 -3.17 -15.40
N GLY A 381 1.59 -3.56 -14.49
CA GLY A 381 2.02 -3.97 -13.15
C GLY A 381 2.92 -5.20 -13.21
N ILE A 382 3.81 -5.34 -12.24
CA ILE A 382 4.84 -6.39 -12.19
C ILE A 382 4.30 -7.79 -11.83
N ASP A 383 2.99 -7.90 -11.57
CA ASP A 383 2.24 -9.13 -11.28
C ASP A 383 2.60 -9.86 -9.98
N LYS A 384 3.88 -9.89 -9.63
CA LYS A 384 4.45 -10.59 -8.47
C LYS A 384 5.47 -9.69 -7.76
N ILE A 385 5.39 -9.69 -6.44
CA ILE A 385 6.43 -9.16 -5.56
C ILE A 385 6.81 -10.26 -4.58
N ARG A 386 8.12 -10.41 -4.34
CA ARG A 386 8.66 -11.27 -3.31
C ARG A 386 9.49 -10.47 -2.31
N PHE A 387 9.11 -10.54 -1.05
CA PHE A 387 9.88 -10.03 0.07
C PHE A 387 10.77 -11.14 0.63
N THR A 388 12.07 -10.88 0.72
CA THR A 388 13.06 -11.86 1.19
C THR A 388 13.79 -11.33 2.43
N TYR A 389 13.79 -12.12 3.50
CA TYR A 389 14.59 -11.82 4.68
C TYR A 389 16.08 -11.94 4.34
N THR A 390 16.87 -11.00 4.85
CA THR A 390 18.32 -10.99 4.72
C THR A 390 18.95 -10.66 6.06
N PRO A 391 19.96 -11.42 6.51
CA PRO A 391 20.68 -11.09 7.72
C PRO A 391 21.44 -9.78 7.54
N PHE A 392 21.37 -8.91 8.55
CA PHE A 392 22.01 -7.61 8.58
C PHE A 392 22.54 -7.37 10.00
N ASP A 393 23.81 -6.99 10.10
CA ASP A 393 24.44 -6.60 11.37
C ASP A 393 24.77 -5.12 11.34
N SER A 394 23.98 -4.33 12.08
CA SER A 394 24.17 -2.89 12.17
C SER A 394 25.26 -2.45 13.14
N LEU A 395 25.73 -3.33 14.05
CA LEU A 395 26.67 -2.99 15.12
C LEU A 395 28.12 -3.04 14.65
N LEU A 396 28.48 -4.05 13.86
CA LEU A 396 29.84 -4.25 13.37
C LEU A 396 30.13 -3.52 12.06
N GLY A 397 29.12 -2.88 11.45
CA GLY A 397 29.24 -2.20 10.16
C GLY A 397 29.74 -3.11 9.04
N ARG A 398 29.64 -4.44 9.21
CA ARG A 398 30.11 -5.43 8.25
C ARG A 398 28.98 -5.86 7.33
N ASP A 399 29.11 -5.34 6.11
CA ASP A 399 28.53 -5.69 4.82
C ASP A 399 27.32 -6.63 4.84
N TYR A 400 26.15 -6.00 4.62
CA TYR A 400 25.06 -6.67 3.92
C TYR A 400 25.63 -7.40 2.71
N ARG A 401 25.43 -8.72 2.63
CA ARG A 401 25.91 -9.50 1.50
C ARG A 401 25.20 -9.01 0.25
N GLN A 402 25.95 -8.40 -0.66
CA GLN A 402 25.40 -7.88 -1.91
C GLN A 402 24.65 -8.99 -2.67
N GLN A 403 23.42 -8.67 -3.07
CA GLN A 403 22.58 -9.55 -3.86
C GLN A 403 22.20 -8.86 -5.16
N SER A 404 22.17 -9.61 -6.26
CA SER A 404 21.75 -9.10 -7.56
C SER A 404 20.52 -9.86 -8.02
N TYR A 405 19.47 -9.11 -8.35
CA TYR A 405 18.21 -9.65 -8.83
C TYR A 405 18.02 -9.19 -10.27
N ALA A 406 17.88 -10.16 -11.18
CA ALA A 406 17.59 -9.91 -12.59
C ALA A 406 16.13 -10.30 -12.90
N TRP A 407 15.47 -9.51 -13.74
CA TRP A 407 14.11 -9.80 -14.19
C TRP A 407 13.90 -9.34 -15.63
N THR A 408 12.82 -9.84 -16.23
CA THR A 408 12.37 -9.41 -17.55
C THR A 408 11.45 -8.21 -17.40
N ASP A 409 11.87 -7.06 -17.89
CA ASP A 409 11.05 -5.84 -17.98
C ASP A 409 10.29 -5.85 -19.32
N THR A 410 8.97 -5.76 -19.26
CA THR A 410 8.09 -5.70 -20.44
C THR A 410 7.50 -4.30 -20.55
N PHE A 411 7.70 -3.66 -21.70
CA PHE A 411 7.28 -2.28 -21.91
C PHE A 411 6.74 -2.09 -23.33
N ILE A 412 5.96 -1.01 -23.49
CA ILE A 412 5.42 -0.56 -24.78
C ILE A 412 6.10 0.77 -25.12
N THR A 413 6.58 0.88 -26.36
CA THR A 413 7.04 2.14 -26.96
C THR A 413 6.32 2.40 -28.27
N ASN A 414 6.55 3.57 -28.88
CA ASN A 414 6.04 3.89 -30.20
C ASN A 414 6.57 2.90 -31.26
N ALA A 415 5.69 2.54 -32.19
CA ALA A 415 6.07 2.18 -33.57
C ALA A 415 5.99 3.47 -34.42
N LEU A 416 6.81 3.58 -35.47
CA LEU A 416 6.75 4.74 -36.36
C LEU A 416 5.41 4.82 -37.12
N PRO A 417 5.02 6.02 -37.59
CA PRO A 417 3.95 6.17 -38.58
C PRO A 417 4.13 5.32 -39.84
N THR A 418 5.37 4.94 -40.15
CA THR A 418 5.77 4.16 -41.32
C THR A 418 5.98 2.68 -41.03
N ASP A 419 5.95 2.25 -39.77
CA ASP A 419 6.01 0.82 -39.45
C ASP A 419 4.68 0.16 -39.85
N PRO A 420 4.68 -0.98 -40.56
CA PRO A 420 3.48 -1.77 -40.75
C PRO A 420 3.08 -2.35 -39.39
N VAL A 421 2.32 -1.57 -38.61
CA VAL A 421 1.95 -1.90 -37.23
C VAL A 421 1.21 -3.24 -37.24
N PRO A 422 1.74 -4.30 -36.58
CA PRO A 422 0.97 -5.49 -36.31
C PRO A 422 -0.31 -5.08 -35.55
N ALA A 423 -1.40 -5.85 -35.70
CA ALA A 423 -2.67 -5.54 -35.02
C ALA A 423 -2.54 -5.48 -33.48
N THR A 424 -1.43 -5.99 -32.92
CA THR A 424 -1.00 -5.92 -31.53
C THR A 424 0.00 -4.78 -31.27
N PRO A 425 -0.11 -4.03 -30.14
CA PRO A 425 0.95 -3.11 -29.73
C PRO A 425 2.29 -3.86 -29.62
N PRO A 426 3.41 -3.27 -30.05
CA PRO A 426 4.69 -3.96 -30.01
C PRO A 426 5.19 -4.01 -28.56
N TYR A 427 4.92 -5.14 -27.89
CA TYR A 427 5.53 -5.43 -26.61
C TYR A 427 7.00 -5.73 -26.82
N PHE A 428 7.84 -5.02 -26.06
CA PHE A 428 9.26 -5.21 -26.05
C PHE A 428 9.69 -5.71 -24.68
N THR A 429 10.72 -6.55 -24.65
CA THR A 429 11.27 -7.10 -23.42
C THR A 429 12.75 -6.82 -23.33
N GLN A 430 13.24 -6.38 -22.19
CA GLN A 430 14.66 -6.29 -21.86
C GLN A 430 14.92 -7.05 -20.55
N VAL A 431 16.11 -7.59 -20.37
CA VAL A 431 16.52 -8.15 -19.08
C VAL A 431 17.29 -7.08 -18.33
N VAL A 432 16.81 -6.74 -17.14
CA VAL A 432 17.42 -5.74 -16.27
C VAL A 432 17.82 -6.37 -14.94
N GLN A 433 18.73 -5.70 -14.25
CA GLN A 433 19.26 -6.12 -12.96
C GLN A 433 19.30 -4.96 -11.98
N ARG A 434 18.97 -5.27 -10.72
CA ARG A 434 19.23 -4.41 -9.57
C ARG A 434 20.21 -5.09 -8.63
N THR A 435 21.23 -4.35 -8.24
CA THR A 435 22.20 -4.78 -7.24
C THR A 435 21.87 -4.12 -5.90
N VAL A 436 21.57 -4.94 -4.91
CA VAL A 436 21.18 -4.54 -3.56
C VAL A 436 22.41 -4.66 -2.67
N THR A 437 22.90 -3.54 -2.13
CA THR A 437 24.10 -3.47 -1.26
C THR A 437 23.75 -3.17 0.20
N ARG A 438 22.46 -3.05 0.51
CA ARG A 438 21.86 -2.78 1.81
C ARG A 438 20.42 -3.30 1.77
N PRO A 439 19.80 -3.67 2.90
CA PRO A 439 18.40 -4.12 2.87
C PRO A 439 17.50 -3.00 2.33
N ASP A 440 16.48 -3.34 1.54
CA ASP A 440 15.54 -2.33 1.02
C ASP A 440 14.68 -1.74 2.15
N ILE A 441 14.26 -2.59 3.09
CA ILE A 441 13.46 -2.24 4.27
C ILE A 441 14.21 -2.68 5.53
N ILE A 442 14.26 -1.83 6.56
CA ILE A 442 14.84 -2.15 7.86
C ILE A 442 13.89 -1.78 9.00
N PHE A 443 13.81 -2.69 9.98
CA PHE A 443 13.06 -2.51 11.23
C PHE A 443 14.02 -2.18 12.36
N ILE A 444 13.74 -1.09 13.08
CA ILE A 444 14.64 -0.53 14.09
C ILE A 444 13.87 -0.38 15.41
N GLY A 445 14.51 -0.69 16.54
CA GLY A 445 14.03 -0.31 17.87
C GLY A 445 14.76 0.94 18.34
N GLN A 446 14.05 2.00 18.70
CA GLN A 446 14.68 3.21 19.24
C GLN A 446 13.79 3.92 20.25
N ASP A 447 14.38 4.65 21.21
CA ASP A 447 13.65 5.69 21.93
C ASP A 447 13.38 6.86 20.99
N LEU A 448 12.11 7.07 20.65
CA LEU A 448 11.66 8.12 19.75
C LEU A 448 11.53 9.49 20.46
N GLY A 449 11.81 9.56 21.76
CA GLY A 449 11.77 10.80 22.52
C GLY A 449 10.34 11.34 22.67
N VAL A 450 10.21 12.67 22.63
CA VAL A 450 8.94 13.39 22.72
C VAL A 450 8.83 14.31 21.51
N VAL A 451 7.70 14.29 20.81
CA VAL A 451 7.43 15.15 19.65
C VAL A 451 6.09 15.82 19.85
N GLY A 452 6.05 17.15 19.82
CA GLY A 452 4.78 17.91 19.95
C GLY A 452 4.03 17.65 21.26
N ASN A 453 4.73 17.44 22.37
CA ASN A 453 4.19 17.04 23.68
C ASN A 453 3.50 15.66 23.71
N VAL A 454 3.74 14.81 22.70
CA VAL A 454 3.24 13.43 22.61
C VAL A 454 4.41 12.46 22.57
N LEU A 455 4.20 11.24 23.08
CA LEU A 455 5.14 10.13 22.96
C LEU A 455 4.82 9.33 21.68
N PRO A 456 5.61 9.45 20.61
CA PRO A 456 5.38 8.67 19.40
C PRO A 456 5.63 7.17 19.65
N VAL A 457 4.74 6.33 19.13
CA VAL A 457 4.86 4.87 19.21
C VAL A 457 5.68 4.29 18.06
N ILE A 458 5.62 4.91 16.89
CA ILE A 458 6.35 4.47 15.69
C ILE A 458 6.71 5.66 14.81
N THR A 459 7.87 5.59 14.14
CA THR A 459 8.24 6.47 13.02
C THR A 459 8.16 5.68 11.73
N VAL A 460 7.50 6.25 10.72
CA VAL A 460 7.25 5.63 9.41
C VAL A 460 7.97 6.41 8.31
N PRO A 461 8.27 5.79 7.15
CA PRO A 461 8.85 6.48 6.00
C PRO A 461 7.89 7.56 5.44
N ASN A 462 8.47 8.52 4.73
CA ASN A 462 7.72 9.57 4.02
C ASN A 462 7.66 9.31 2.50
N ASN A 463 6.97 10.20 1.78
CA ASN A 463 6.83 10.13 0.32
C ASN A 463 7.94 10.82 -0.49
N ALA A 464 9.06 11.20 0.12
CA ALA A 464 10.09 12.00 -0.56
C ALA A 464 10.71 11.30 -1.77
N SER A 465 10.70 9.96 -1.80
CA SER A 465 11.25 9.14 -2.89
C SER A 465 10.18 8.73 -3.92
N TRP A 466 8.92 9.12 -3.72
CA TRP A 466 7.85 8.78 -4.65
C TRP A 466 7.90 9.75 -5.83
N SER A 467 8.06 9.21 -7.03
CA SER A 467 8.29 10.02 -8.23
C SER A 467 7.25 9.73 -9.29
N ALA A 468 6.83 10.76 -10.01
CA ALA A 468 5.96 10.61 -11.16
C ALA A 468 6.60 11.31 -12.36
N PRO A 469 6.64 10.67 -13.55
CA PRO A 469 7.07 11.32 -14.78
C PRO A 469 5.96 12.25 -15.29
N ASN A 470 5.61 13.29 -14.53
CA ASN A 470 4.46 14.17 -14.78
C ASN A 470 4.49 14.74 -16.21
N ALA A 471 5.66 15.12 -16.72
CA ALA A 471 5.81 15.61 -18.09
C ALA A 471 5.37 14.59 -19.16
N LEU A 472 5.63 13.29 -18.95
CA LEU A 472 5.21 12.22 -19.87
C LEU A 472 3.74 11.84 -19.68
N ASN A 473 3.21 12.03 -18.46
CA ASN A 473 1.81 11.77 -18.14
C ASN A 473 0.86 12.91 -18.54
N THR A 474 1.38 14.07 -18.95
CA THR A 474 0.57 15.25 -19.34
C THR A 474 0.58 15.49 -20.85
N GLN A 475 -0.56 15.84 -21.43
CA GLN A 475 -0.60 16.49 -22.75
C GLN A 475 -0.28 18.00 -22.59
N GLN A 476 0.65 18.51 -23.39
CA GLN A 476 0.89 19.94 -23.62
C GLN A 476 1.04 20.82 -22.35
N GLY A 477 2.18 20.70 -21.66
CA GLY A 477 2.74 21.81 -20.86
C GLY A 477 2.05 22.15 -19.53
N ASN A 478 0.93 21.52 -19.17
CA ASN A 478 0.24 21.76 -17.90
C ASN A 478 0.72 20.82 -16.77
N ALA A 479 2.04 20.69 -16.61
CA ALA A 479 2.70 19.80 -15.66
C ALA A 479 2.33 20.05 -14.19
N ALA A 480 1.73 21.20 -13.88
CA ALA A 480 1.31 21.57 -12.54
C ALA A 480 0.08 20.78 -12.04
N LEU A 481 -0.75 20.21 -12.92
CA LEU A 481 -2.07 19.66 -12.53
C LEU A 481 -2.14 18.14 -12.35
N LEU A 482 -1.22 17.37 -12.94
CA LEU A 482 -1.16 15.91 -12.74
C LEU A 482 -0.15 15.57 -11.64
N ARG A 483 -0.61 14.81 -10.64
CA ARG A 483 0.21 14.32 -9.52
C ARG A 483 0.30 12.79 -9.54
N GLY A 484 0.64 12.24 -10.69
CA GLY A 484 0.67 10.79 -10.95
C GLY A 484 0.11 10.46 -12.35
N PRO A 485 0.11 9.19 -12.75
CA PRO A 485 0.63 8.04 -12.00
C PRO A 485 2.16 8.05 -11.86
N GLY A 486 2.70 7.26 -10.93
CA GLY A 486 4.13 7.23 -10.66
C GLY A 486 4.64 5.93 -10.04
N SER A 487 5.92 5.94 -9.68
CA SER A 487 6.61 4.83 -9.05
C SER A 487 7.07 5.19 -7.63
N ILE A 488 6.94 4.21 -6.74
CA ILE A 488 7.53 4.23 -5.41
C ILE A 488 8.99 3.80 -5.57
N LEU A 489 9.91 4.68 -5.21
CA LEU A 489 11.35 4.41 -5.26
C LEU A 489 11.92 4.31 -3.85
N LEU A 490 13.11 3.73 -3.76
CA LEU A 490 13.86 3.69 -2.51
C LEU A 490 14.50 5.04 -2.21
N PRO A 491 14.67 5.38 -0.92
CA PRO A 491 15.51 6.50 -0.51
C PRO A 491 16.91 6.42 -1.12
N ALA A 492 17.39 7.53 -1.68
CA ALA A 492 18.70 7.60 -2.29
C ALA A 492 19.80 7.26 -1.26
N GLY A 493 20.46 6.12 -1.45
CA GLY A 493 21.54 5.69 -0.58
C GLY A 493 21.09 5.41 0.86
N ALA A 494 19.84 4.99 1.08
CA ALA A 494 19.32 4.58 2.39
C ALA A 494 18.23 3.51 2.26
N SER A 495 17.99 2.77 3.35
CA SER A 495 16.88 1.81 3.47
C SER A 495 15.60 2.55 3.88
N ILE A 496 14.45 1.98 3.55
CA ILE A 496 13.18 2.36 4.17
C ILE A 496 13.21 1.94 5.65
N GLN A 497 12.94 2.86 6.56
CA GLN A 497 13.03 2.62 7.99
C GLN A 497 11.63 2.62 8.63
N TYR A 498 11.31 1.54 9.35
CA TYR A 498 10.21 1.50 10.31
C TYR A 498 10.82 1.43 11.71
N ILE A 499 10.61 2.48 12.51
CA ILE A 499 11.26 2.61 13.81
C ILE A 499 10.22 2.48 14.92
N PHE A 500 10.26 1.37 15.65
CA PHE A 500 9.38 1.06 16.76
C PHE A 500 9.94 1.65 18.05
N THR A 501 9.06 2.26 18.86
CA THR A 501 9.49 2.80 20.16
C THR A 501 9.94 1.68 21.10
N THR A 502 11.11 1.85 21.70
CA THR A 502 11.59 1.00 22.80
C THR A 502 11.22 1.55 24.17
N ARG A 503 10.40 2.60 24.22
CA ARG A 503 9.93 3.22 25.47
C ARG A 503 8.74 2.46 26.07
N ALA A 504 8.11 1.56 25.32
CA ALA A 504 7.02 0.72 25.79
C ALA A 504 7.50 -0.35 26.81
N PRO A 505 6.70 -0.77 27.79
CA PRO A 505 5.44 -0.14 28.17
C PRO A 505 5.63 1.22 28.84
N PHE A 506 4.68 2.12 28.59
CA PHE A 506 4.59 3.38 29.32
C PHE A 506 3.14 3.76 29.59
N TYR A 507 2.93 4.54 30.63
CA TYR A 507 1.65 5.17 30.95
C TYR A 507 1.73 6.65 30.52
N GLN A 508 0.69 7.14 29.84
CA GLN A 508 0.60 8.54 29.45
C GLN A 508 -0.58 9.24 30.11
N VAL A 509 -0.30 10.28 30.90
CA VAL A 509 -1.32 11.13 31.53
C VAL A 509 -1.37 12.49 30.84
N ILE A 510 -2.56 12.89 30.41
CA ILE A 510 -2.84 14.29 30.07
C ILE A 510 -3.43 14.92 31.33
N TRP A 511 -2.65 15.76 32.00
CA TRP A 511 -3.10 16.51 33.16
C TRP A 511 -3.57 17.90 32.71
N ALA A 512 -4.85 18.20 32.93
CA ALA A 512 -5.50 19.46 32.59
C ALA A 512 -5.63 20.41 33.80
N GLY A 513 -4.93 20.12 34.90
CA GLY A 513 -4.94 20.94 36.12
C GLY A 513 -5.89 20.46 37.22
N GLU A 514 -6.44 19.24 37.10
CA GLU A 514 -7.24 18.64 38.18
C GLU A 514 -6.41 18.41 39.46
N PRO A 515 -7.02 18.46 40.67
CA PRO A 515 -6.29 18.41 41.95
C PRO A 515 -5.45 17.15 42.21
N GLY A 516 -5.69 16.06 41.50
CA GLY A 516 -4.94 14.81 41.57
C GLY A 516 -5.49 13.78 40.57
N ILE A 517 -4.62 12.89 40.10
CA ILE A 517 -4.98 11.79 39.18
C ILE A 517 -4.42 10.49 39.76
N GLU A 518 -5.24 9.43 39.74
CA GLU A 518 -4.80 8.09 40.13
C GLU A 518 -3.85 7.50 39.08
N GLY A 519 -2.65 7.10 39.51
CA GLY A 519 -1.60 6.61 38.62
C GLY A 519 -1.86 5.26 37.96
N ASN A 520 -2.83 4.47 38.45
CA ASN A 520 -3.12 3.13 37.94
C ASN A 520 -4.32 3.07 36.99
N SER A 521 -5.01 4.18 36.73
CA SER A 521 -6.13 4.28 35.79
C SER A 521 -5.73 4.88 34.43
N ILE A 522 -4.44 4.83 34.08
CA ILE A 522 -3.86 5.53 32.95
C ILE A 522 -3.85 4.64 31.70
N VAL A 523 -4.00 5.25 30.51
CA VAL A 523 -3.77 4.58 29.21
C VAL A 523 -2.31 4.10 29.16
N GLN A 524 -2.15 2.79 29.27
CA GLN A 524 -0.88 2.11 29.04
C GLN A 524 -0.72 1.90 27.54
N PHE A 525 0.45 2.18 26.97
CA PHE A 525 0.82 1.65 25.67
C PHE A 525 1.72 0.44 25.88
N GLN A 526 1.39 -0.69 25.26
CA GLN A 526 2.14 -1.94 25.36
C GLN A 526 2.26 -2.55 23.96
N TRP A 527 3.48 -2.85 23.51
CA TRP A 527 3.67 -3.67 22.30
C TRP A 527 3.37 -5.13 22.60
N GLY A 528 2.81 -5.84 21.63
CA GLY A 528 2.69 -7.29 21.71
C GLY A 528 2.49 -7.93 20.35
N TRP A 529 2.36 -9.25 20.39
CA TRP A 529 1.97 -10.06 19.24
C TRP A 529 0.81 -10.95 19.65
N ILE A 530 -0.34 -10.74 19.02
CA ILE A 530 -1.59 -11.45 19.31
C ILE A 530 -1.78 -12.53 18.23
N THR A 531 -1.99 -13.77 18.68
CA THR A 531 -2.08 -14.96 17.83
C THR A 531 -3.46 -15.61 17.85
N GLY A 532 -4.34 -15.16 18.74
CA GLY A 532 -5.64 -15.78 18.98
C GLY A 532 -6.54 -14.92 19.88
N THR A 533 -7.77 -15.39 20.07
CA THR A 533 -8.80 -14.71 20.88
C THR A 533 -8.80 -15.14 22.35
N GLY A 534 -8.05 -16.20 22.69
CA GLY A 534 -7.99 -16.77 24.02
C GLY A 534 -7.15 -15.92 25.00
N PRO A 535 -7.38 -16.07 26.32
CA PRO A 535 -6.71 -15.26 27.34
C PRO A 535 -5.18 -15.32 27.37
N GLY A 536 -4.57 -16.37 26.83
CA GLY A 536 -3.11 -16.55 26.76
C GLY A 536 -2.54 -16.42 25.35
N ASP A 537 -3.35 -16.06 24.36
CA ASP A 537 -2.96 -16.08 22.94
C ASP A 537 -2.24 -14.79 22.50
N TYR A 538 -1.46 -14.19 23.41
CA TYR A 538 -0.64 -13.03 23.10
C TYR A 538 0.62 -13.01 23.96
N ILE A 539 1.65 -12.36 23.43
CA ILE A 539 2.88 -12.05 24.15
C ILE A 539 3.10 -10.53 24.15
N THR A 540 3.89 -10.04 25.09
CA THR A 540 4.21 -8.60 25.23
C THR A 540 5.71 -8.34 25.09
N PHE A 541 6.07 -7.11 24.75
CA PHE A 541 7.46 -6.67 24.59
C PHE A 541 7.81 -5.51 25.54
N PRO A 542 9.04 -5.40 26.08
CA PRO A 542 10.23 -6.15 25.71
C PRO A 542 10.17 -7.62 26.12
N GLU A 543 10.84 -8.47 25.37
CA GLU A 543 10.93 -9.89 25.68
C GLU A 543 11.76 -10.08 26.98
N VAL A 544 11.23 -10.85 27.93
CA VAL A 544 11.78 -10.95 29.30
C VAL A 544 13.10 -11.75 29.34
N ASP A 545 13.29 -12.69 28.40
CA ASP A 545 14.47 -13.55 28.30
C ASP A 545 15.36 -13.17 27.11
N ILE A 546 16.31 -12.27 27.34
CA ILE A 546 17.33 -11.85 26.35
C ILE A 546 18.65 -12.65 26.48
N THR A 547 18.67 -13.71 27.30
CA THR A 547 19.92 -14.37 27.76
C THR A 547 20.34 -15.59 26.95
N GLN A 548 19.52 -16.07 26.01
CA GLN A 548 20.03 -17.02 25.03
C GLN A 548 21.01 -16.28 24.11
N PRO A 549 22.27 -16.74 23.97
CA PRO A 549 23.19 -16.22 22.97
C PRO A 549 22.67 -16.63 21.59
N GLU A 550 21.62 -15.97 21.13
CA GLU A 550 20.97 -16.27 19.86
C GLU A 550 21.77 -15.59 18.76
N ALA A 551 22.34 -16.46 17.92
CA ALA A 551 23.12 -16.06 16.77
C ALA A 551 22.35 -15.02 15.94
N ILE A 552 23.12 -14.09 15.35
CA ILE A 552 22.71 -13.11 14.32
C ILE A 552 22.28 -13.84 13.01
N THR A 553 21.69 -15.02 13.13
CA THR A 553 21.09 -15.81 12.07
C THR A 553 19.59 -15.77 12.30
N GLY A 554 18.89 -14.92 11.54
CA GLY A 554 17.45 -14.76 11.68
C GLY A 554 16.63 -16.01 11.33
N PRO A 555 15.30 -15.88 11.29
CA PRO A 555 14.39 -17.02 11.18
C PRO A 555 14.76 -17.90 9.98
N SER A 556 15.02 -19.17 10.26
CA SER A 556 15.49 -20.16 9.29
C SER A 556 14.35 -20.58 8.36
N GLY A 557 13.91 -19.70 7.46
CA GLY A 557 13.05 -20.02 6.31
C GLY A 557 11.64 -20.60 6.58
N GLU A 558 11.37 -21.09 7.78
CA GLU A 558 10.10 -21.60 8.26
C GLU A 558 9.70 -20.79 9.49
N THR A 559 8.59 -20.06 9.37
CA THR A 559 7.95 -19.38 10.49
C THR A 559 7.39 -20.45 11.41
N ILE A 560 7.96 -20.61 12.61
CA ILE A 560 7.42 -21.51 13.62
C ILE A 560 6.02 -21.00 13.98
N THR A 561 4.98 -21.77 13.65
CA THR A 561 3.67 -21.64 14.28
C THR A 561 3.85 -21.95 15.76
N ILE A 562 3.63 -20.95 16.63
CA ILE A 562 3.54 -21.21 18.07
C ILE A 562 2.29 -22.08 18.28
N GLU A 563 2.51 -23.38 18.49
CA GLU A 563 1.54 -24.22 19.16
C GLU A 563 1.48 -23.76 20.63
N ALA A 564 0.27 -23.56 21.14
CA ALA A 564 0.05 -23.05 22.49
C ALA A 564 0.90 -23.82 23.50
N ILE A 565 1.52 -23.10 24.44
CA ILE A 565 2.13 -23.71 25.61
C ILE A 565 1.02 -24.48 26.33
N ALA A 566 1.07 -25.81 26.27
CA ALA A 566 0.24 -26.66 27.10
C ALA A 566 0.65 -26.41 28.56
N VAL A 567 -0.17 -25.66 29.28
CA VAL A 567 -0.06 -25.52 30.73
C VAL A 567 -0.38 -26.90 31.32
N LEU A 568 0.62 -27.52 31.96
CA LEU A 568 0.43 -28.64 32.89
C LEU A 568 -0.17 -28.14 34.21
#